data_AF-A0A7C4T5S1-F1
#
_entry.id   AF-A0A7C4T5S1-F1
#
_cell.length_a   1.000
_cell.length_b   1.000
_cell.length_c   1.000
_cell.angle_alpha   90.00
_cell.angle_beta   90.00
_cell.angle_gamma   90.00
#
_symmetry.space_group_name_H-M   'P 1'
#
loop_
_entity.id
_entity.type
_entity.pdbx_description
1 polymer ?
#
loop_
_entity_poly.entity_id
_entity_poly.type
_entity_poly.pdbx_seq_one_letter_code
_entity_poly.pdbx_strand_id
1 'polypeptide(L)'
;MAAPRLSSVILIAIGAIAVIVIAAIFGYILFLSGMGFSAQLWWMGLSSGIFAVAFYVVYAGTRDKRFSRPLAAAFFVISVGSFYAAVFTNQDSPLLKVIWLVLLSILVVGALVGLFVLIRDAERDAMRKSQRRITP
;
A
#
# COMPACT_ATOMS: atom_id res chain seq x y z
N MET A 1 21.91 -1.23 19.83
CA MET A 1 22.51 -0.86 18.54
C MET A 1 21.78 0.36 18.01
N ALA A 2 22.45 1.53 17.95
CA ALA A 2 21.83 2.75 17.44
C ALA A 2 21.79 2.66 15.91
N ALA A 3 20.60 2.60 15.32
CA ALA A 3 20.43 2.64 13.87
C ALA A 3 21.05 3.96 13.34
N PRO A 4 21.88 3.91 12.27
CA PRO A 4 22.50 5.10 11.72
C PRO A 4 21.42 6.11 11.32
N ARG A 5 21.55 7.36 11.80
CA ARG A 5 20.66 8.44 11.41
C ARG A 5 20.99 8.81 9.96
N LEU A 6 20.21 8.34 9.00
CA LEU A 6 20.28 8.84 7.62
C LEU A 6 20.11 10.37 7.64
N SER A 7 21.00 11.08 6.95
CA SER A 7 20.85 12.52 6.71
C SER A 7 19.50 12.77 6.04
N SER A 8 18.76 13.79 6.50
CA SER A 8 17.45 14.17 5.95
C SER A 8 17.48 14.39 4.43
N VAL A 9 18.62 14.83 3.89
CA VAL A 9 18.83 15.02 2.45
C VAL A 9 18.74 13.69 1.68
N ILE A 10 19.31 12.61 2.23
CA ILE A 10 19.30 11.28 1.61
C ILE A 10 17.88 10.71 1.62
N LEU A 11 17.13 10.91 2.72
CA LEU A 11 15.73 10.49 2.81
C LEU A 11 14.84 11.19 1.78
N ILE A 12 15.05 12.50 1.57
CA ILE A 12 14.34 13.27 0.55
C ILE A 12 14.70 12.76 -0.85
N ALA A 13 15.98 12.50 -1.13
CA ALA A 13 16.42 11.97 -2.41
C ALA A 13 15.82 10.58 -2.70
N ILE A 14 15.83 9.66 -1.73
CA ILE A 14 15.18 8.34 -1.84
C ILE A 14 13.67 8.50 -2.10
N GLY A 15 13.02 9.41 -1.37
CA GLY A 15 11.60 9.72 -1.58
C GLY A 15 11.31 10.23 -2.99
N ALA A 16 12.13 11.15 -3.50
CA ALA A 16 11.98 11.68 -4.85
C ALA A 16 12.15 10.60 -5.92
N ILE A 17 13.16 9.72 -5.78
CA ILE A 17 13.37 8.58 -6.69
C ILE A 17 12.16 7.64 -6.63
N ALA A 18 11.65 7.32 -5.45
CA ALA A 18 10.49 6.47 -5.30
C ALA A 18 9.26 7.06 -6.02
N VAL A 19 9.01 8.36 -5.89
CA VAL A 19 7.91 9.04 -6.59
C VAL A 19 8.09 8.96 -8.12
N ILE A 20 9.29 9.18 -8.63
CA ILE A 20 9.58 9.09 -10.08
C ILE A 20 9.34 7.66 -10.58
N VAL A 21 9.83 6.65 -9.86
CA VAL A 21 9.64 5.24 -10.23
C VAL A 21 8.16 4.86 -10.23
N ILE A 22 7.42 5.25 -9.20
CA ILE A 22 5.97 5.03 -9.13
C ILE A 22 5.27 5.70 -10.31
N ALA A 23 5.54 6.99 -10.55
CA ALA A 23 4.96 7.73 -11.66
C ALA A 23 5.27 7.11 -13.02
N ALA A 24 6.50 6.62 -13.22
CA ALA A 24 6.90 5.94 -14.44
C ALA A 24 6.15 4.61 -14.65
N ILE A 25 6.00 3.79 -13.59
CA ILE A 25 5.26 2.52 -13.68
C ILE A 25 3.79 2.78 -13.98
N PHE A 26 3.14 3.67 -13.22
CA PHE A 26 1.73 3.99 -13.47
C PHE A 26 1.53 4.65 -14.84
N GLY A 27 2.41 5.57 -15.23
CA GLY A 27 2.38 6.21 -16.54
C GLY A 27 2.51 5.19 -17.67
N TYR A 28 3.41 4.22 -17.55
CA TYR A 28 3.56 3.15 -18.53
C TYR A 28 2.30 2.29 -18.62
N ILE A 29 1.76 1.82 -17.48
CA ILE A 29 0.58 0.95 -17.46
C ILE A 29 -0.62 1.66 -18.09
N LEU A 30 -0.86 2.93 -17.72
CA LEU A 30 -2.02 3.69 -18.16
C LEU A 30 -1.94 4.16 -19.61
N PHE A 31 -0.76 4.59 -20.08
CA PHE A 31 -0.66 5.34 -21.34
C PHE A 31 0.15 4.63 -22.44
N LEU A 32 1.13 3.80 -22.08
CA LEU A 32 2.09 3.23 -23.06
C LEU A 32 1.94 1.72 -23.27
N SER A 33 1.26 1.01 -22.37
CA SER A 33 1.25 -0.45 -22.36
C SER A 33 0.51 -1.11 -23.53
N GLY A 34 -0.42 -0.39 -24.18
CA GLY A 34 -1.30 -0.96 -25.23
C GLY A 34 -2.20 -2.10 -24.75
N MET A 35 -2.24 -2.37 -23.44
CA MET A 35 -3.02 -3.46 -22.85
C MET A 35 -4.51 -3.12 -22.83
N GLY A 36 -5.37 -4.14 -22.92
CA GLY A 36 -6.80 -3.98 -22.67
C GLY A 36 -7.07 -3.47 -21.25
N PHE A 37 -8.16 -2.72 -21.07
CA PHE A 37 -8.47 -2.04 -19.81
C PHE A 37 -8.50 -2.97 -18.58
N SER A 38 -9.06 -4.18 -18.72
CA SER A 38 -9.05 -5.20 -17.66
C SER A 38 -7.63 -5.60 -17.24
N ALA A 39 -6.73 -5.80 -18.22
CA ALA A 39 -5.34 -6.13 -17.95
C ALA A 39 -4.58 -4.95 -17.33
N GLN A 40 -4.85 -3.72 -17.76
CA GLN A 40 -4.28 -2.52 -17.12
C GLN A 40 -4.67 -2.44 -15.64
N LEU A 41 -5.94 -2.68 -15.32
CA LEU A 41 -6.43 -2.70 -13.94
C LEU A 41 -5.78 -3.81 -13.11
N TRP A 42 -5.56 -4.99 -13.68
CA TRP A 42 -4.82 -6.07 -13.03
C TRP A 42 -3.38 -5.66 -12.67
N TRP A 43 -2.65 -5.08 -13.61
CA TRP A 43 -1.26 -4.64 -13.38
C TRP A 43 -1.17 -3.42 -12.47
N MET A 44 -2.13 -2.51 -12.52
CA MET A 44 -2.26 -1.43 -11.53
C MET A 44 -2.51 -1.98 -10.14
N GLY A 45 -3.41 -2.96 -10.01
CA GLY A 45 -3.72 -3.62 -8.76
C GLY A 45 -2.49 -4.30 -8.15
N LEU A 46 -1.73 -5.02 -8.97
CA LEU A 46 -0.53 -5.74 -8.54
C LEU A 46 0.62 -4.79 -8.15
N SER A 47 0.93 -3.80 -8.99
CA SER A 47 1.99 -2.82 -8.70
C SER A 47 1.71 -2.01 -7.44
N SER A 48 0.48 -1.53 -7.26
CA SER A 48 0.06 -0.85 -6.04
C SER A 48 0.09 -1.76 -4.82
N GLY A 49 -0.27 -3.04 -4.95
CA GLY A 49 -0.13 -4.03 -3.87
C GLY A 49 1.32 -4.20 -3.43
N ILE A 50 2.25 -4.30 -4.38
CA ILE A 50 3.69 -4.37 -4.09
C ILE A 50 4.17 -3.10 -3.38
N PHE A 51 3.76 -1.92 -3.85
CA PHE A 51 4.11 -0.66 -3.19
C PHE A 51 3.51 -0.56 -1.78
N ALA A 52 2.27 -1.02 -1.58
CA ALA A 52 1.65 -1.06 -0.26
C ALA A 52 2.48 -1.89 0.73
N VAL A 53 2.94 -3.08 0.30
CA VAL A 53 3.82 -3.94 1.11
C VAL A 53 5.18 -3.27 1.33
N ALA A 54 5.78 -2.67 0.29
CA ALA A 54 7.07 -1.99 0.42
C ALA A 54 7.01 -0.83 1.42
N PHE A 55 6.00 0.04 1.32
CA PHE A 55 5.78 1.13 2.27
C PHE A 55 5.41 0.63 3.67
N TYR A 56 4.73 -0.52 3.77
CA TYR A 56 4.48 -1.19 5.04
C TYR A 56 5.78 -1.68 5.70
N VAL A 57 6.69 -2.30 4.94
CA VAL A 57 8.02 -2.71 5.45
C VAL A 57 8.82 -1.49 5.90
N VAL A 58 8.78 -0.40 5.13
CA VAL A 58 9.39 0.89 5.53
C VAL A 58 8.76 1.40 6.82
N TYR A 59 7.43 1.35 6.97
CA TYR A 59 6.73 1.71 8.21
C TYR A 59 7.18 0.85 9.40
N ALA A 60 7.34 -0.46 9.21
CA ALA A 60 7.80 -1.36 10.27
C ALA A 60 9.27 -1.09 10.67
N GLY A 61 10.10 -0.69 9.70
CA GLY A 61 11.53 -0.43 9.90
C GLY A 61 11.89 0.98 10.38
N THR A 62 11.01 1.99 10.24
CA THR A 62 11.34 3.39 10.57
C THR A 62 10.66 3.89 11.85
N ARG A 63 11.37 4.76 12.60
CA ARG A 63 10.79 5.50 13.74
C ARG A 63 9.84 6.62 13.30
N ASP A 64 10.04 7.16 12.11
CA ASP A 64 9.20 8.23 11.57
C ASP A 64 8.06 7.64 10.72
N LYS A 65 6.95 7.41 11.41
CA LYS A 65 5.75 6.72 10.88
C LYS A 65 4.80 7.65 10.12
N ARG A 66 5.14 8.95 10.00
CA ARG A 66 4.22 9.99 9.52
C ARG A 66 3.87 9.85 8.03
N PHE A 67 4.82 9.40 7.23
CA PHE A 67 4.66 9.31 5.76
C PHE A 67 4.40 7.89 5.26
N SER A 68 5.06 6.88 5.82
CA SER A 68 4.96 5.49 5.36
C SER A 68 3.57 4.87 5.59
N ARG A 69 2.89 5.22 6.69
CA ARG A 69 1.56 4.70 7.01
C ARG A 69 0.47 5.14 6.01
N PRO A 70 0.27 6.45 5.74
CA PRO A 70 -0.76 6.87 4.78
C PRO A 70 -0.44 6.41 3.35
N LEU A 71 0.84 6.34 2.96
CA LEU A 71 1.24 5.83 1.65
C LEU A 71 0.91 4.34 1.50
N ALA A 72 1.27 3.50 2.48
CA ALA A 72 0.92 2.07 2.46
C ALA A 72 -0.60 1.85 2.35
N ALA A 73 -1.38 2.61 3.13
CA ALA A 73 -2.84 2.54 3.08
C ALA A 73 -3.40 3.00 1.73
N ALA A 74 -2.89 4.11 1.17
CA ALA A 74 -3.33 4.61 -0.13
C ALA A 74 -3.07 3.61 -1.25
N PHE A 75 -1.85 3.06 -1.32
CA PHE A 75 -1.51 2.04 -2.31
C PHE A 75 -2.31 0.75 -2.11
N PHE A 76 -2.60 0.37 -0.86
CA PHE A 76 -3.46 -0.77 -0.58
C PHE A 76 -4.88 -0.55 -1.11
N VAL A 77 -5.47 0.61 -0.88
CA VAL A 77 -6.81 0.95 -1.41
C VAL A 77 -6.83 0.96 -2.94
N ILE A 78 -5.80 1.53 -3.57
CA ILE A 78 -5.66 1.50 -5.03
C ILE A 78 -5.59 0.05 -5.52
N SER A 79 -4.81 -0.79 -4.85
CA SER A 79 -4.67 -2.21 -5.17
C SER A 79 -6.01 -2.94 -5.18
N VAL A 80 -6.74 -2.83 -4.07
CA VAL A 80 -8.06 -3.46 -3.90
C VAL A 80 -9.05 -2.94 -4.93
N GLY A 81 -9.13 -1.62 -5.11
CA GLY A 81 -10.03 -0.99 -6.06
C GLY A 81 -9.76 -1.43 -7.50
N SER A 82 -8.48 -1.47 -7.90
CA SER A 82 -8.07 -1.90 -9.24
C SER A 82 -8.39 -3.37 -9.49
N PHE A 83 -8.16 -4.27 -8.53
CA PHE A 83 -8.49 -5.69 -8.72
C PHE A 83 -10.01 -5.93 -8.82
N TYR A 84 -10.82 -5.31 -7.95
CA TYR A 84 -12.28 -5.42 -8.06
C TYR A 84 -12.77 -4.87 -9.41
N ALA A 85 -12.28 -3.69 -9.82
CA ALA A 85 -12.62 -3.11 -11.11
C ALA A 85 -12.23 -4.04 -12.28
N ALA A 86 -11.08 -4.72 -12.19
CA ALA A 86 -10.64 -5.66 -13.21
C ALA A 86 -11.60 -6.85 -13.34
N VAL A 87 -12.09 -7.40 -12.23
CA VAL A 87 -13.04 -8.53 -12.23
C VAL A 87 -14.38 -8.15 -12.85
N PHE A 88 -14.88 -6.93 -12.61
CA PHE A 88 -16.14 -6.47 -13.20
C PHE A 88 -16.02 -6.12 -14.68
N THR A 89 -14.88 -5.57 -15.09
CA THR A 89 -14.65 -5.09 -16.47
C THR A 89 -14.18 -6.20 -17.42
N ASN A 90 -13.73 -7.35 -16.90
CA ASN A 90 -13.33 -8.47 -17.76
C ASN A 90 -14.53 -9.18 -18.39
N GLN A 91 -14.32 -9.81 -19.55
CA GLN A 91 -15.35 -10.60 -20.26
C GLN A 91 -15.39 -12.08 -19.83
N ASP A 92 -14.86 -12.39 -18.64
CA ASP A 92 -14.83 -13.75 -18.11
C ASP A 92 -16.23 -14.30 -17.82
N SER A 93 -16.33 -15.63 -17.75
CA SER A 93 -17.57 -16.31 -17.40
C SER A 93 -18.07 -15.89 -16.00
N PRO A 94 -19.40 -15.85 -15.77
CA PRO A 94 -19.97 -15.43 -14.48
C PRO A 94 -19.44 -16.23 -13.30
N LEU A 95 -19.25 -17.55 -13.49
CA LEU A 95 -18.69 -18.44 -12.47
C LEU A 95 -17.26 -18.04 -12.09
N LEU A 96 -16.42 -17.72 -13.07
CA LEU A 96 -15.03 -17.34 -12.85
C LEU A 96 -14.94 -15.99 -12.11
N LYS A 97 -15.83 -15.05 -12.41
CA LYS A 97 -15.95 -13.78 -11.67
C LYS A 97 -16.29 -14.00 -10.20
N VAL A 98 -17.23 -14.91 -9.90
CA VAL A 98 -17.58 -15.25 -8.51
C VAL A 98 -16.39 -15.84 -7.77
N ILE A 99 -15.65 -16.77 -8.40
CA ILE A 99 -14.45 -17.36 -7.79
C ILE A 99 -13.42 -16.27 -7.47
N TRP A 100 -13.14 -15.37 -8.43
CA TRP A 100 -12.23 -14.25 -8.20
C TRP A 100 -12.70 -13.31 -7.10
N LEU A 101 -13.99 -12.97 -7.05
CA LEU A 101 -14.56 -12.12 -6.00
C LEU A 101 -14.41 -12.74 -4.61
N VAL A 102 -14.63 -14.06 -4.48
CA VAL A 102 -14.45 -14.77 -3.21
C VAL A 102 -12.99 -14.76 -2.78
N LEU A 103 -12.07 -15.11 -3.68
CA LEU A 103 -10.63 -15.09 -3.40
C LEU A 103 -10.16 -13.68 -3.00
N LEU A 104 -10.61 -12.65 -3.71
CA LEU A 104 -10.25 -11.27 -3.41
C LEU A 104 -10.84 -10.82 -2.07
N SER A 105 -12.07 -11.22 -1.77
CA SER A 105 -12.72 -10.88 -0.49
C SER A 105 -11.96 -11.46 0.70
N ILE A 106 -11.52 -12.72 0.63
CA ILE A 106 -10.71 -13.36 1.67
C ILE A 106 -9.39 -12.59 1.87
N LEU A 107 -8.71 -12.24 0.78
CA LEU A 107 -7.45 -11.50 0.81
C LEU A 107 -7.64 -10.11 1.45
N VAL A 108 -8.69 -9.40 1.04
CA VAL A 108 -9.02 -8.06 1.56
C VAL A 108 -9.35 -8.11 3.04
N VAL A 109 -10.16 -9.08 3.49
CA VAL A 109 -10.48 -9.25 4.91
C VAL A 109 -9.20 -9.51 5.71
N GLY A 110 -8.32 -10.40 5.24
CA GLY A 110 -7.03 -10.65 5.90
C GLY A 110 -6.18 -9.40 6.03
N ALA A 111 -6.09 -8.59 4.97
CA ALA A 111 -5.36 -7.34 4.99
C ALA A 111 -6.01 -6.26 5.88
N LEU A 112 -7.34 -6.17 5.92
CA LEU A 112 -8.06 -5.27 6.83
C LEU A 112 -7.84 -5.65 8.30
N VAL A 113 -7.84 -6.95 8.63
CA VAL A 113 -7.51 -7.42 9.97
C VAL A 113 -6.07 -7.03 10.34
N GLY A 114 -5.12 -7.21 9.41
CA GLY A 114 -3.73 -6.75 9.60
C GLY A 114 -3.64 -5.24 9.85
N LEU A 115 -4.37 -4.45 9.07
CA LEU A 115 -4.41 -2.99 9.20
C LEU A 115 -5.07 -2.55 10.51
N PHE A 116 -6.12 -3.25 10.96
CA PHE A 116 -6.78 -3.00 12.24
C PHE A 116 -5.83 -3.23 13.42
N VAL A 117 -5.12 -4.37 13.46
CA VAL A 117 -4.13 -4.66 14.49
C VAL A 117 -3.05 -3.57 14.52
N LEU A 118 -2.59 -3.15 13.33
CA LEU A 118 -1.58 -2.12 13.18
C LEU A 118 -2.01 -0.75 13.75
N ILE A 119 -3.24 -0.32 13.44
CA ILE A 119 -3.80 0.94 13.93
C ILE A 119 -3.91 0.89 15.45
N ARG A 120 -4.42 -0.22 16.00
CA ARG A 120 -4.58 -0.42 17.44
C ARG A 120 -3.26 -0.32 18.19
N ASP A 121 -2.19 -0.91 17.67
CA ASP A 121 -0.87 -0.83 18.29
C ASP A 121 -0.27 0.58 18.20
N ALA A 122 -0.48 1.27 17.07
CA ALA A 122 -0.05 2.66 16.92
C ALA A 122 -0.75 3.62 17.90
N GLU A 123 -2.04 3.42 18.17
CA GLU A 123 -2.79 4.19 19.17
C GLU A 123 -2.28 3.94 20.59
N ARG A 124 -2.02 2.67 20.94
CA ARG A 124 -1.44 2.30 22.24
C ARG A 124 -0.09 2.95 22.47
N ASP A 125 0.77 2.99 21.46
CA ASP A 125 2.06 3.66 21.52
C ASP A 125 1.93 5.18 21.66
N ALA A 126 0.96 5.79 20.96
CA ALA A 126 0.68 7.22 21.08
C ALA A 126 0.20 7.59 22.49
N MET A 127 -0.69 6.79 23.09
CA MET A 127 -1.17 6.98 24.46
C MET A 127 -0.05 6.83 25.49
N ARG A 128 0.84 5.84 25.36
CA ARG A 128 2.01 5.69 26.24
C ARG A 128 2.94 6.89 26.17
N LYS A 129 3.12 7.45 24.96
CA LYS A 129 3.98 8.62 24.74
C LYS A 129 3.35 9.91 25.27
N SER A 130 2.02 10.06 25.22
CA SER A 130 1.34 11.21 25.83
C SER A 130 1.38 11.14 27.36
N GLN A 131 1.17 9.96 27.96
CA GLN A 131 1.24 9.77 29.42
C GLN A 131 2.63 10.10 30.00
N ARG A 132 3.71 9.66 29.35
CA ARG A 132 5.09 10.02 29.74
C ARG A 132 5.41 11.51 29.62
N ARG A 133 4.58 12.28 28.90
CA ARG A 133 4.73 13.73 28.76
C ARG A 133 4.01 14.49 29.88
N ILE A 134 3.07 13.85 30.57
CA ILE A 134 2.22 14.44 31.61
C ILE A 134 2.74 14.10 33.01
N THR A 135 3.36 12.93 33.20
CA THR A 135 4.10 12.56 34.42
C THR A 135 5.60 12.44 34.10
N PRO A 136 6.45 13.39 34.56
CA PRO A 136 7.91 13.32 34.42
C PRO A 136 8.53 12.21 35.27
#